data_AF-A0AAX2KVH3-F1
#
_entry.id   AF-A0AAX2KVH3-F1
#
_cell.length_a   1.000
_cell.length_b   1.000
_cell.length_c   1.000
_cell.angle_alpha   90.00
_cell.angle_beta   90.00
_cell.angle_gamma   90.00
#
_symmetry.space_group_name_H-M   'P 1'
#
loop_
_entity.id
_entity.type
_entity.pdbx_description
1 polymer ?
#
loop_
_entity_poly.entity_id
_entity_poly.type
_entity_poly.pdbx_seq_one_letter_code
_entity_poly.pdbx_strand_id
1 'polypeptide(L)'
;MTFDYNLKKEEYFQSIRLYTRNYDREGKRKIIVNYLSGTFLLLVSLCMILSLYIQLNNFKKTLPDYMVRILINQLFTKHFAYLAMIVLCFVLGIVIIYNGYIYPSRRKIENSIDLNIFEPRQVEINDKGIFSWSLNNETEKNSYFWKDIEDVFETNEFYLMKISKKKIFVLPKRMLSTKIQSDFIEKHVTK
;
A
#
# COMPACT_ATOMS: atom_id res chain seq x y z
N MET A 1 -13.45 -1.26 30.57
CA MET A 1 -12.31 -2.20 30.71
C MET A 1 -11.04 -1.44 30.48
N THR A 2 -10.05 -1.55 31.35
CA THR A 2 -8.76 -0.84 31.25
C THR A 2 -7.61 -1.80 31.01
N PHE A 3 -6.66 -1.45 30.14
CA PHE A 3 -5.45 -2.24 29.87
C PHE A 3 -4.28 -1.36 29.44
N ASP A 4 -3.06 -1.91 29.56
CA ASP A 4 -1.84 -1.23 29.11
C ASP A 4 -1.71 -1.33 27.59
N TYR A 5 -1.66 -0.17 26.95
CA TYR A 5 -1.51 -0.03 25.51
C TYR A 5 -0.06 0.31 25.17
N ASN A 6 0.55 -0.58 24.39
CA ASN A 6 1.92 -0.43 23.91
C ASN A 6 2.07 -0.94 22.47
N LEU A 7 1.81 -0.04 21.53
CA LEU A 7 1.88 -0.33 20.10
C LEU A 7 3.32 -0.21 19.59
N LYS A 8 3.83 -1.27 18.97
CA LYS A 8 5.15 -1.22 18.34
C LYS A 8 5.10 -0.47 17.01
N LYS A 9 6.20 0.18 16.64
CA LYS A 9 6.31 0.92 15.37
C LYS A 9 6.06 0.03 14.16
N GLU A 10 6.60 -1.18 14.15
CA GLU A 10 6.39 -2.20 13.11
C GLU A 10 4.93 -2.64 12.99
N GLU A 11 4.26 -2.86 14.13
CA GLU A 11 2.83 -3.22 14.19
C GLU A 11 1.96 -2.11 13.61
N TYR A 12 2.29 -0.85 13.89
CA TYR A 12 1.61 0.30 13.28
C TYR A 12 1.79 0.34 11.76
N PHE A 13 3.01 0.14 11.24
CA PHE A 13 3.20 0.11 9.78
C PHE A 13 2.45 -1.01 9.11
N GLN A 14 2.48 -2.21 9.71
CA GLN A 14 1.78 -3.38 9.18
C GLN A 14 0.27 -3.15 9.16
N SER A 15 -0.31 -2.67 10.26
CA SER A 15 -1.73 -2.38 10.38
C SER A 15 -2.20 -1.29 9.41
N ILE A 16 -1.46 -0.20 9.25
CA ILE A 16 -1.79 0.86 8.28
C ILE A 16 -1.71 0.32 6.84
N ARG A 17 -0.70 -0.51 6.52
CA ARG A 17 -0.59 -1.13 5.20
C ARG A 17 -1.74 -2.10 4.94
N LEU A 18 -2.10 -2.94 5.90
CA LEU A 18 -3.26 -3.82 5.82
C LEU A 18 -4.54 -3.03 5.61
N TYR A 19 -4.76 -1.98 6.41
CA TYR A 19 -5.92 -1.11 6.29
C TYR A 19 -6.04 -0.50 4.90
N THR A 20 -4.95 0.09 4.42
CA THR A 20 -4.93 0.83 3.16
C THR A 20 -5.19 -0.08 1.95
N ARG A 21 -4.75 -1.35 2.03
CA ARG A 21 -4.93 -2.34 0.97
C ARG A 21 -6.30 -3.01 0.99
N ASN A 22 -6.87 -3.22 2.19
CA ASN A 22 -8.04 -4.08 2.35
C ASN A 22 -9.33 -3.31 2.62
N TYR A 23 -9.27 -2.08 3.15
CA TYR A 23 -10.46 -1.34 3.58
C TYR A 23 -10.52 0.09 3.02
N ASP A 24 -9.39 0.78 2.85
CA ASP A 24 -9.39 2.12 2.27
C ASP A 24 -9.68 2.13 0.76
N ARG A 25 -10.81 2.75 0.36
CA ARG A 25 -11.19 2.89 -1.05
C ARG A 25 -10.20 3.75 -1.84
N GLU A 26 -9.69 4.84 -1.26
CA GLU A 26 -8.76 5.72 -1.96
C GLU A 26 -7.39 5.07 -2.13
N GLY A 27 -6.90 4.42 -1.07
CA GLY A 27 -5.69 3.61 -1.06
C GLY A 27 -5.73 2.50 -2.12
N LYS A 28 -6.80 1.70 -2.13
CA LYS A 28 -7.05 0.68 -3.16
C LYS A 28 -7.03 1.26 -4.57
N ARG A 29 -7.73 2.38 -4.80
CA ARG A 29 -7.76 3.02 -6.11
C ARG A 29 -6.36 3.41 -6.59
N LYS A 30 -5.53 3.99 -5.71
CA LYS A 30 -4.14 4.35 -6.04
C LYS A 30 -3.30 3.12 -6.40
N ILE A 31 -3.45 2.03 -5.65
CA ILE A 31 -2.76 0.76 -5.92
C ILE A 31 -3.18 0.20 -7.28
N ILE A 32 -4.49 0.15 -7.58
CA ILE A 32 -5.03 -0.35 -8.84
C ILE A 32 -4.54 0.50 -10.01
N VAL A 33 -4.57 1.83 -9.91
CA VAL A 33 -4.09 2.73 -10.96
C VAL A 33 -2.60 2.47 -11.24
N ASN A 34 -1.76 2.34 -10.22
CA ASN A 34 -0.35 1.99 -10.42
C ASN A 34 -0.18 0.65 -11.14
N TYR A 35 -0.90 -0.39 -10.73
CA TYR A 35 -0.82 -1.69 -11.40
C TYR A 35 -1.28 -1.61 -12.87
N LEU A 36 -2.38 -0.90 -13.16
CA LEU A 36 -2.88 -0.74 -14.52
C LEU A 36 -1.90 0.05 -15.39
N SER A 37 -1.42 1.20 -14.91
CA SER A 37 -0.45 2.03 -15.63
C SER A 37 0.87 1.29 -15.89
N GLY A 38 1.38 0.58 -14.89
CA GLY A 38 2.60 -0.20 -15.03
C GLY A 38 2.45 -1.38 -15.99
N THR A 39 1.35 -2.13 -15.89
CA THR A 39 1.04 -3.24 -16.81
C THR A 39 0.87 -2.74 -18.25
N PHE A 40 0.20 -1.59 -18.43
CA PHE A 40 0.06 -0.96 -19.75
C PHE A 40 1.41 -0.62 -20.38
N LEU A 41 2.33 -0.03 -19.62
CA LEU A 41 3.68 0.28 -20.11
C LEU A 41 4.47 -0.98 -20.51
N LEU A 42 4.33 -2.06 -19.73
CA LEU A 42 4.96 -3.34 -20.06
C LEU A 42 4.37 -3.96 -21.33
N LEU A 43 3.05 -3.90 -21.51
CA LEU A 43 2.38 -4.36 -22.73
C LEU A 43 2.83 -3.57 -23.95
N VAL A 44 2.88 -2.24 -23.85
CA VAL A 44 3.37 -1.36 -24.93
C VAL A 44 4.82 -1.71 -25.28
N SER A 45 5.68 -1.89 -24.29
CA SER A 45 7.07 -2.33 -24.51
C SER A 45 7.13 -3.70 -25.20
N LEU A 46 6.32 -4.67 -24.78
CA LEU A 46 6.27 -6.00 -25.37
C LEU A 46 5.82 -5.92 -26.84
N CYS A 47 4.78 -5.15 -27.14
CA CYS A 47 4.30 -4.94 -28.51
C CYS A 47 5.38 -4.32 -29.41
N MET A 48 6.13 -3.33 -28.91
CA MET A 48 7.23 -2.71 -29.66
C MET A 48 8.36 -3.70 -29.96
N ILE A 49 8.71 -4.56 -29.00
CA ILE A 49 9.72 -5.62 -29.19
C ILE A 49 9.23 -6.64 -30.23
N LEU A 50 7.97 -7.08 -30.12
CA LEU A 50 7.36 -8.01 -31.06
C LEU A 50 7.31 -7.43 -32.48
N SER A 51 6.96 -6.16 -32.65
CA SER A 51 6.95 -5.52 -33.96
C SER A 51 8.34 -5.46 -34.59
N LEU A 52 9.37 -5.15 -33.80
CA LEU A 52 10.76 -5.15 -34.27
C LEU A 52 11.21 -6.56 -34.68
N TYR A 53 10.86 -7.56 -33.88
CA TYR A 53 11.17 -8.95 -34.18
C TYR A 53 10.52 -9.43 -35.49
N ILE A 54 9.23 -9.14 -35.68
CA ILE A 54 8.51 -9.50 -36.91
C ILE A 54 9.11 -8.81 -38.13
N GLN A 55 9.41 -7.50 -38.03
CA GLN A 55 10.06 -6.75 -39.10
C GLN A 55 11.42 -7.34 -39.47
N LEU A 56 12.24 -7.66 -38.46
CA LEU A 56 13.58 -8.21 -38.67
C LEU A 56 13.54 -9.60 -39.31
N ASN A 57 12.57 -10.44 -38.92
CA ASN A 57 12.32 -11.73 -39.58
C ASN A 57 11.85 -11.57 -41.03
N ASN A 58 10.98 -10.60 -41.31
CA ASN A 58 10.54 -10.31 -42.68
C ASN A 58 11.70 -9.83 -43.55
N PHE A 59 12.58 -8.97 -43.02
CA PHE A 59 13.77 -8.52 -43.74
C PHE A 59 14.73 -9.68 -44.07
N LYS A 60 14.98 -10.58 -43.12
CA LYS A 60 15.81 -11.78 -43.38
C LYS A 60 15.25 -12.70 -44.48
N LYS A 61 13.92 -12.72 -44.65
CA LYS A 61 13.27 -13.55 -45.69
C LYS A 61 13.25 -12.88 -47.07
N THR A 62 13.27 -11.55 -47.12
CA THR A 62 13.03 -10.77 -48.35
C THR A 62 14.29 -10.13 -48.93
N LEU A 63 15.30 -9.86 -48.09
CA LEU A 63 16.49 -9.13 -48.46
C LEU A 63 17.74 -10.01 -48.32
N PRO A 64 18.80 -9.77 -49.14
CA PRO A 64 20.08 -10.42 -48.95
C PRO A 64 20.73 -10.01 -47.61
N ASP A 65 21.49 -10.93 -47.00
CA ASP A 65 22.04 -10.77 -45.64
C ASP A 65 22.86 -9.48 -45.44
N TYR A 66 23.62 -9.03 -46.44
CA TYR A 66 24.42 -7.81 -46.33
C TYR A 66 23.54 -6.55 -46.15
N MET A 67 22.38 -6.48 -46.81
CA MET A 67 21.43 -5.37 -46.66
C MET A 67 20.77 -5.39 -45.28
N VAL A 68 20.41 -6.58 -44.78
CA VAL A 68 19.87 -6.75 -43.42
C VAL A 68 20.87 -6.24 -42.38
N ARG A 69 22.17 -6.52 -42.57
CA ARG A 69 23.23 -6.04 -41.69
C ARG A 69 23.32 -4.52 -41.66
N ILE A 70 23.20 -3.85 -42.81
CA ILE A 70 23.20 -2.39 -42.92
C ILE A 70 21.98 -1.79 -42.20
N LEU A 71 20.79 -2.36 -42.42
CA LEU A 71 19.54 -1.92 -41.77
C LEU A 71 19.59 -2.06 -40.25
N ILE A 72 20.11 -3.18 -39.74
CA ILE A 72 20.34 -3.36 -38.30
C ILE A 72 21.31 -2.30 -37.78
N ASN A 73 22.41 -2.05 -38.49
CA ASN A 73 23.38 -1.05 -38.07
C ASN A 73 22.78 0.37 -38.05
N GLN A 74 21.90 0.69 -39.00
CA GLN A 74 21.14 1.95 -39.01
C GLN A 74 20.13 2.04 -37.85
N LEU A 75 19.50 0.92 -37.46
CA LEU A 75 18.63 0.88 -36.28
C LEU A 75 19.38 1.32 -35.01
N PHE A 76 20.58 0.77 -34.80
CA PHE A 76 21.39 1.06 -33.61
C PHE A 76 22.10 2.43 -33.65
N THR A 77 22.34 3.00 -34.84
CA THR A 77 23.07 4.27 -34.97
C THR A 77 22.17 5.49 -35.20
N LYS A 78 21.15 5.38 -36.05
CA LYS A 78 20.25 6.48 -36.41
C LYS A 78 18.92 6.44 -35.66
N HIS A 79 18.46 5.26 -35.29
CA HIS A 79 17.16 5.05 -34.63
C HIS A 79 17.29 4.57 -33.18
N PHE A 80 18.45 4.80 -32.55
CA PHE A 80 18.72 4.43 -31.15
C PHE A 80 17.65 4.95 -30.18
N ALA A 81 17.08 6.12 -30.45
CA ALA A 81 16.02 6.70 -29.64
C ALA A 81 14.81 5.75 -29.48
N TYR A 82 14.44 4.99 -30.51
CA TYR A 82 13.34 4.03 -30.41
C TYR A 82 13.68 2.86 -29.48
N LEU A 83 14.90 2.35 -29.52
CA LEU A 83 15.38 1.32 -28.59
C LEU A 83 15.43 1.85 -27.16
N ALA A 84 15.91 3.08 -26.96
CA ALA A 84 15.93 3.73 -25.67
C ALA A 84 14.51 3.92 -25.10
N MET A 85 13.53 4.28 -25.94
CA MET A 85 12.13 4.41 -25.53
C MET A 85 11.53 3.08 -25.07
N ILE A 86 11.83 1.97 -25.75
CA ILE A 86 11.38 0.63 -25.32
C ILE A 86 11.91 0.31 -23.93
N VAL A 87 13.23 0.49 -23.71
CA VAL A 87 13.86 0.26 -22.41
C VAL A 87 13.26 1.17 -21.34
N LEU A 88 13.04 2.44 -21.65
CA LEU A 88 12.44 3.39 -20.73
C LEU A 88 11.02 2.99 -20.33
N CYS A 89 10.16 2.61 -21.28
CA CYS A 89 8.82 2.10 -21.01
C CYS A 89 8.85 0.86 -20.12
N PHE A 90 9.77 -0.07 -20.38
CA PHE A 90 9.94 -1.27 -19.58
C PHE A 90 10.34 -0.95 -18.13
N VAL A 91 11.38 -0.14 -17.95
CA VAL A 91 11.89 0.25 -16.63
C VAL A 91 10.83 1.02 -15.84
N LEU A 92 10.17 2.00 -16.47
CA LEU A 92 9.09 2.76 -15.82
C LEU A 92 7.92 1.86 -15.44
N GLY A 93 7.55 0.90 -16.29
CA GLY A 93 6.51 -0.08 -16.00
C GLY A 93 6.80 -0.86 -14.72
N ILE A 94 8.02 -1.40 -14.58
CA ILE A 94 8.46 -2.10 -13.37
C ILE A 94 8.41 -1.19 -12.14
N VAL A 95 8.95 0.02 -12.24
CA VAL A 95 9.01 0.97 -11.12
C VAL A 95 7.61 1.33 -10.63
N ILE A 96 6.65 1.57 -11.54
CA ILE A 96 5.27 1.92 -11.17
C ILE A 96 4.56 0.73 -10.52
N ILE A 97 4.73 -0.51 -11.04
CA ILE A 97 4.19 -1.72 -10.42
C ILE A 97 4.75 -1.90 -9.00
N TYR A 98 6.06 -1.73 -8.85
CA TYR A 98 6.73 -1.82 -7.56
C TYR A 98 6.22 -0.77 -6.56
N ASN A 99 5.99 0.46 -7.02
CA ASN A 99 5.38 1.51 -6.22
C ASN A 99 3.96 1.13 -5.75
N GLY A 100 3.15 0.51 -6.62
CA GLY A 100 1.85 -0.07 -6.24
C GLY A 100 1.98 -1.18 -5.19
N TYR A 101 2.96 -2.06 -5.34
CA TYR A 101 3.23 -3.15 -4.40
C TYR A 101 3.63 -2.67 -3.01
N ILE A 102 4.47 -1.64 -2.92
CA ILE A 102 4.93 -1.09 -1.64
C ILE A 102 3.95 -0.10 -1.02
N TYR A 103 2.94 0.36 -1.75
CA TYR A 103 1.99 1.35 -1.24
C TYR A 103 1.16 0.83 -0.04
N PRO A 104 0.92 1.68 0.99
CA PRO A 104 1.62 2.94 1.25
C PRO A 104 3.05 2.68 1.76
N SER A 105 4.03 3.46 1.26
CA SER A 105 5.43 3.28 1.65
C SER A 105 5.68 3.67 3.11
N ARG A 106 6.64 3.02 3.77
CA ARG A 106 7.01 3.29 5.17
C ARG A 106 7.27 4.79 5.40
N ARG A 107 8.04 5.42 4.51
CA ARG A 107 8.33 6.86 4.54
C ARG A 107 7.06 7.73 4.50
N LYS A 108 6.07 7.34 3.70
CA LYS A 108 4.79 8.07 3.61
C LYS A 108 3.99 7.96 4.90
N ILE A 109 4.01 6.79 5.52
CA ILE A 109 3.36 6.56 6.82
C ILE A 109 4.10 7.39 7.89
N GLU A 110 5.43 7.31 7.96
CA GLU A 110 6.28 8.07 8.91
C GLU A 110 6.01 9.58 8.89
N ASN A 111 5.91 10.18 7.70
CA ASN A 111 5.64 11.61 7.57
C ASN A 111 4.24 12.03 8.03
N SER A 112 3.33 11.09 8.27
CA SER A 112 1.94 11.33 8.69
C SER A 112 1.64 10.90 10.13
N ILE A 113 2.60 10.27 10.81
CA ILE A 113 2.42 9.74 12.15
C ILE A 113 2.57 10.85 13.20
N ASP A 114 1.64 10.86 14.14
CA ASP A 114 1.84 11.51 15.45
C ASP A 114 2.70 10.59 16.32
N LEU A 115 3.92 11.05 16.67
CA LEU A 115 4.91 10.27 17.41
C LEU A 115 4.40 9.84 18.80
N ASN A 116 3.44 10.58 19.35
CA ASN A 116 2.89 10.32 20.68
C ASN A 116 2.06 9.02 20.72
N ILE A 117 1.70 8.45 19.56
CA ILE A 117 0.95 7.18 19.46
C ILE A 117 1.75 5.98 20.02
N PHE A 118 3.08 6.06 20.04
CA PHE A 118 3.95 4.98 20.53
C PHE A 118 4.25 5.05 22.03
N GLU A 119 3.83 6.11 22.69
CA GLU A 119 4.03 6.23 24.13
C GLU A 119 3.14 5.22 24.87
N PRO A 120 3.66 4.58 25.93
CA PRO A 120 2.88 3.66 26.73
C PRO A 120 1.74 4.42 27.41
N ARG A 121 0.51 3.92 27.25
CA ARG A 121 -0.72 4.57 27.72
C ARG A 121 -1.61 3.55 28.41
N GLN A 122 -2.44 4.00 29.32
CA GLN A 122 -3.58 3.20 29.74
C GLN A 122 -4.76 3.52 28.83
N VAL A 123 -5.44 2.46 28.37
CA VAL A 123 -6.61 2.55 27.51
C VAL A 123 -7.79 1.92 28.21
N GLU A 124 -8.89 2.66 28.31
CA GLU A 124 -10.18 2.17 28.73
C GLU A 124 -11.15 2.08 27.55
N ILE A 125 -11.75 0.90 27.35
CA ILE A 125 -12.85 0.68 26.42
C ILE A 125 -14.12 0.43 27.22
N ASN A 126 -15.14 1.25 27.00
CA ASN A 126 -16.45 1.12 27.63
C ASN A 126 -17.58 1.41 26.63
N ASP A 127 -18.84 1.39 27.08
CA ASP A 127 -20.00 1.58 26.21
C ASP A 127 -20.07 2.98 25.56
N LYS A 128 -19.28 3.95 26.02
CA LYS A 128 -19.22 5.30 25.42
C LYS A 128 -18.14 5.42 24.35
N GLY A 129 -17.04 4.68 24.47
CA GLY A 129 -15.93 4.76 23.54
C GLY A 129 -14.60 4.23 24.09
N ILE A 130 -13.53 4.71 23.48
CA ILE A 130 -12.14 4.41 23.81
C ILE A 130 -11.52 5.65 24.41
N PHE A 131 -11.06 5.54 25.65
CA PHE A 131 -10.40 6.61 26.38
C PHE A 131 -8.97 6.18 26.61
N SER A 132 -8.02 7.09 26.43
CA SER A 132 -6.61 6.81 26.65
C SER A 132 -5.94 7.97 27.36
N TRP A 133 -5.07 7.66 28.32
CA TRP A 133 -4.30 8.65 29.05
C TRP A 133 -2.85 8.19 29.19
N SER A 134 -1.94 9.16 29.28
CA SER A 134 -0.52 8.89 29.50
C SER A 134 -0.31 8.34 30.91
N LEU A 135 0.55 7.32 31.04
CA LEU A 135 0.98 6.80 32.34
C LEU A 135 1.67 7.87 33.20
N ASN A 136 2.26 8.88 32.57
CA ASN A 136 3.01 9.93 33.25
C ASN A 136 2.17 11.19 33.54
N ASN A 137 0.98 11.33 32.95
CA ASN A 137 0.12 12.49 33.13
C ASN A 137 -1.36 12.16 32.81
N GLU A 138 -2.17 11.93 33.84
CA GLU A 138 -3.59 11.57 33.71
C GLU A 138 -4.48 12.69 33.13
N THR A 139 -3.97 13.92 33.04
CA THR A 139 -4.71 15.07 32.51
C THR A 139 -4.82 15.07 30.99
N GLU A 140 -3.90 14.40 30.29
CA GLU A 140 -3.90 14.30 28.83
C GLU A 140 -4.76 13.11 28.39
N LYS A 141 -6.08 13.33 28.36
CA LYS A 141 -7.07 12.32 27.95
C LYS A 141 -7.42 12.46 26.47
N ASN A 142 -7.03 11.47 25.69
CA ASN A 142 -7.52 11.29 24.33
C ASN A 142 -8.78 10.40 24.36
N SER A 143 -9.89 10.91 23.84
CA SER A 143 -11.17 10.20 23.79
C SER A 143 -11.65 10.00 22.36
N TYR A 144 -12.06 8.78 22.04
CA TYR A 144 -12.69 8.39 20.78
C TYR A 144 -14.06 7.78 21.09
N PHE A 145 -15.15 8.50 20.85
CA PHE A 145 -16.50 7.97 21.10
C PHE A 145 -16.93 7.02 20.00
N TRP A 146 -17.75 6.01 20.33
CA TRP A 146 -18.25 5.04 19.34
C TRP A 146 -19.03 5.70 18.21
N LYS A 147 -19.81 6.75 18.50
CA LYS A 147 -20.55 7.53 17.51
C LYS A 147 -19.65 8.21 16.46
N ASP A 148 -18.39 8.43 16.79
CA ASP A 148 -17.41 9.10 15.93
C ASP A 148 -16.52 8.08 15.18
N ILE A 149 -16.69 6.78 15.47
CA ILE A 149 -16.01 5.69 14.78
C ILE A 149 -16.90 5.28 13.61
N GLU A 150 -16.40 5.50 12.39
CA GLU A 150 -17.11 5.21 11.16
C GLU A 150 -17.26 3.70 10.93
N ASP A 151 -16.18 2.94 11.14
CA ASP A 151 -16.13 1.49 10.88
C ASP A 151 -15.11 0.80 11.78
N VAL A 152 -15.33 -0.48 12.08
CA VAL A 152 -14.41 -1.35 12.80
C VAL A 152 -14.12 -2.59 11.97
N PHE A 153 -12.84 -2.78 11.64
CA PHE A 153 -12.38 -3.91 10.84
C PHE A 153 -11.58 -4.89 11.71
N GLU A 154 -11.92 -6.16 11.61
CA GLU A 154 -11.16 -7.24 12.23
C GLU A 154 -10.14 -7.81 11.25
N THR A 155 -8.92 -8.01 11.72
CA THR A 155 -7.86 -8.77 11.04
C THR A 155 -7.33 -9.86 11.95
N ASN A 156 -6.41 -10.71 11.48
CA ASN A 156 -5.84 -11.79 12.30
C ASN A 156 -5.14 -11.27 13.57
N GLU A 157 -4.47 -10.12 13.49
CA GLU A 157 -3.61 -9.60 14.56
C GLU A 157 -4.13 -8.29 15.20
N PHE A 158 -5.00 -7.56 14.49
CA PHE A 158 -5.43 -6.22 14.89
C PHE A 158 -6.95 -6.03 14.73
N TYR A 159 -7.51 -5.21 15.61
CA TYR A 159 -8.74 -4.46 15.33
C TYR A 159 -8.35 -3.06 14.83
N LEU A 160 -8.93 -2.66 13.71
CA LEU A 160 -8.64 -1.40 13.02
C LEU A 160 -9.91 -0.55 13.02
N MET A 161 -9.86 0.60 13.68
CA MET A 161 -11.05 1.43 13.87
C MET A 161 -10.85 2.75 13.14
N LYS A 162 -11.74 3.02 12.19
CA LYS A 162 -11.69 4.22 11.37
C LYS A 162 -12.38 5.36 12.11
N ILE A 163 -11.60 6.36 12.53
CA ILE A 163 -12.12 7.54 13.22
C ILE A 163 -12.42 8.66 12.21
N SER A 164 -11.58 8.79 11.19
CA SER A 164 -11.78 9.75 10.10
C SER A 164 -11.01 9.32 8.86
N LYS A 165 -11.19 10.04 7.74
CA LYS A 165 -10.47 9.80 6.48
C LYS A 165 -8.95 9.63 6.61
N LYS A 166 -8.32 10.19 7.65
CA LYS A 166 -6.87 10.15 7.85
C LYS A 166 -6.43 9.49 9.16
N LYS A 167 -7.35 9.11 10.04
CA LYS A 167 -7.02 8.62 11.38
C LYS A 167 -7.65 7.25 11.62
N ILE A 168 -6.78 6.29 11.89
CA ILE A 168 -7.15 4.93 12.25
C ILE A 168 -6.57 4.66 13.64
N PHE A 169 -7.39 4.11 14.52
CA PHE A 169 -6.93 3.56 15.78
C PHE A 169 -6.61 2.08 15.59
N VAL A 170 -5.44 1.67 16.06
CA VAL A 170 -4.93 0.30 15.91
C VAL A 170 -4.91 -0.36 17.28
N LEU A 171 -5.65 -1.46 17.42
CA LEU A 171 -5.69 -2.25 18.65
C LEU A 171 -5.18 -3.66 18.38
N PRO A 172 -3.94 -3.98 18.80
CA PRO A 172 -3.41 -5.34 18.71
C PRO A 172 -4.22 -6.30 19.58
N LYS A 173 -4.65 -7.43 19.01
CA LYS A 173 -5.44 -8.45 19.73
C LYS A 173 -4.69 -9.01 20.92
N ARG A 174 -3.35 -9.09 20.84
CA ARG A 174 -2.47 -9.57 21.94
C ARG A 174 -2.60 -8.79 23.24
N MET A 175 -3.16 -7.57 23.21
CA MET A 175 -3.39 -6.75 24.41
C MET A 175 -4.70 -7.09 25.13
N LEU A 176 -5.57 -7.88 24.50
CA LEU A 176 -6.88 -8.26 25.03
C LEU A 176 -6.89 -9.76 25.34
N SER A 177 -7.54 -10.14 26.43
CA SER A 177 -7.79 -11.55 26.73
C SER A 177 -8.82 -12.14 25.75
N THR A 178 -8.82 -13.45 25.56
CA THR A 178 -9.71 -14.14 24.59
C THR A 178 -11.20 -13.89 24.86
N LYS A 179 -11.61 -13.84 26.13
CA LYS A 179 -12.98 -13.52 26.55
C LYS A 179 -13.38 -12.08 26.16
N ILE A 180 -12.43 -11.17 26.22
CA ILE A 180 -12.66 -9.76 25.91
C ILE A 180 -12.71 -9.54 24.40
N GLN A 181 -11.91 -10.29 23.64
CA GLN A 181 -11.94 -10.28 22.19
C GLN A 181 -13.30 -10.73 21.65
N SER A 182 -13.90 -11.79 22.22
CA SER A 182 -15.23 -12.24 21.81
C SER A 182 -16.31 -11.19 22.08
N ASP A 183 -16.30 -10.59 23.28
CA ASP A 183 -17.27 -9.55 23.66
C ASP A 183 -17.12 -8.30 22.78
N PHE A 184 -15.89 -7.96 22.40
CA PHE A 184 -15.58 -6.83 21.52
C PHE A 184 -16.09 -7.05 20.09
N ILE A 185 -15.90 -8.26 19.53
CA ILE A 185 -16.39 -8.62 18.20
C ILE A 185 -17.91 -8.53 18.14
N GLU A 186 -18.59 -9.12 19.12
CA GLU A 186 -20.05 -9.18 19.17
C GLU A 186 -20.68 -7.78 19.25
N LYS A 187 -20.06 -6.85 19.97
CA LYS A 187 -20.59 -5.50 20.18
C LYS A 187 -20.20 -4.48 19.10
N HIS A 188 -19.02 -4.62 18.49
CA HIS A 188 -18.42 -3.50 17.76
C HIS A 188 -17.92 -3.83 16.35
N VAL A 189 -17.79 -5.10 15.97
CA VAL A 189 -17.34 -5.45 14.61
C VAL A 189 -18.55 -5.53 13.68
N THR A 190 -18.57 -4.68 12.66
CA THR A 190 -19.58 -4.71 11.60
C THR A 190 -19.41 -5.99 10.77
N LYS A 191 -20.46 -6.81 10.68
CA LYS A 191 -20.54 -7.98 9.78
C LYS A 191 -20.70 -7.55 8.32
#